data_AF-A0A1V5EDQ0-F1
#
_entry.id   AF-A0A1V5EDQ0-F1
#
_cell.length_a   1.000
_cell.length_b   1.000
_cell.length_c   1.000
_cell.angle_alpha   90.00
_cell.angle_beta   90.00
_cell.angle_gamma   90.00
#
_symmetry.space_group_name_H-M   'P 1'
#
loop_
_entity.id
_entity.type
_entity.pdbx_description
1 polymer ?
#
loop_
_entity_poly.entity_id
_entity_poly.type
_entity_poly.pdbx_seq_one_letter_code
_entity_poly.pdbx_strand_id
1 'polypeptide(L)' 'MAYINIILAAFNLIPIPPLDGSKILMGFVPYRAQEMLARLEPFGFFIIIGLLYLGWLNPVIAFFRWLILSLIGLLLP' A
#
# COMPACT_ATOMS: atom_id res chain seq x y z
N MET A 1 9.72 -18.45 -0.72
CA MET A 1 9.22 -17.93 0.57
C MET A 1 9.34 -16.41 0.68
N ALA A 2 10.54 -15.82 0.52
CA ALA A 2 10.71 -14.36 0.59
C ALA A 2 9.89 -13.55 -0.44
N TYR A 3 9.71 -14.08 -1.65
CA TYR A 3 8.97 -13.40 -2.71
C TYR A 3 7.54 -12.99 -2.32
N ILE A 4 6.77 -13.89 -1.71
CA ILE A 4 5.39 -13.62 -1.27
C ILE A 4 5.38 -12.55 -0.18
N ASN A 5 6.31 -12.62 0.78
CA ASN A 5 6.43 -11.63 1.84
C ASN A 5 6.77 -10.24 1.30
N ILE A 6 7.63 -10.15 0.28
CA ILE A 6 7.97 -8.87 -0.36
C ILE A 6 6.77 -8.31 -1.11
N ILE A 7 5.97 -9.15 -1.78
CA ILE A 7 4.73 -8.70 -2.42
C ILE A 7 3.73 -8.20 -1.37
N LEU A 8 3.53 -8.95 -0.28
CA LEU A 8 2.63 -8.57 0.79
C LEU A 8 3.09 -7.27 1.49
N ALA A 9 4.40 -7.08 1.66
CA ALA A 9 4.96 -5.84 2.16
C ALA A 9 4.71 -4.66 1.21
N ALA A 10 4.96 -4.86 -0.10
CA ALA A 10 4.68 -3.85 -1.12
C ALA A 10 3.20 -3.47 -1.18
N PHE A 11 2.31 -4.46 -1.06
CA PHE A 11 0.86 -4.27 -1.03
C PHE A 11 0.43 -3.49 0.23
N ASN A 12 0.93 -3.85 1.41
CA ASN A 12 0.60 -3.14 2.65
C ASN A 12 1.12 -1.70 2.70
N LEU A 13 2.07 -1.30 1.86
CA LEU A 13 2.54 0.09 1.78
C LEU A 13 1.64 0.99 0.91
N ILE A 14 0.65 0.43 0.21
CA ILE A 14 -0.28 1.21 -0.59
C ILE A 14 -1.16 2.06 0.33
N PRO A 15 -1.28 3.38 0.11
CA PRO A 15 -2.03 4.29 0.97
C PRO A 15 -3.54 4.23 0.74
N ILE A 16 -4.13 3.03 0.82
CA ILE A 16 -5.57 2.78 0.66
C ILE A 16 -6.06 2.00 1.89
N PRO A 17 -7.04 2.49 2.66
CA PRO A 17 -7.62 1.73 3.76
C PRO A 17 -8.16 0.36 3.30
N PRO A 18 -8.03 -0.72 4.08
CA PRO A 18 -7.50 -0.81 5.46
C PRO A 18 -5.99 -1.12 5.53
N LEU A 19 -5.23 -0.96 4.45
CA LEU A 19 -3.81 -1.31 4.38
C LEU A 19 -2.97 -0.45 5.32
N ASP A 20 -1.85 -0.98 5.82
CA ASP A 20 -1.06 -0.29 6.83
C ASP A 20 -0.45 1.03 6.32
N GLY A 21 -0.20 1.15 5.03
CA GLY A 21 0.26 2.35 4.36
C GLY A 21 -0.70 3.53 4.51
N SER A 22 -2.02 3.27 4.59
CA SER A 22 -2.98 4.35 4.85
C SER A 22 -2.89 4.86 6.29
N LYS A 23 -2.58 3.99 7.27
CA LYS A 23 -2.37 4.38 8.67
C LYS A 23 -1.09 5.19 8.85
N ILE A 24 -0.03 4.80 8.13
CA ILE A 24 1.20 5.59 8.05
C ILE A 24 0.86 6.97 7.48
N LEU A 25 0.16 7.04 6.34
CA LEU A 25 -0.23 8.31 5.73
C LEU A 25 -1.07 9.19 6.67
N MET A 26 -2.01 8.61 7.43
CA MET A 26 -2.82 9.34 8.42
C MET A 26 -1.97 10.12 9.44
N GLY A 27 -0.79 9.61 9.82
CA GLY A 27 0.13 10.30 10.72
C GLY A 27 0.81 11.54 10.14
N PHE A 28 0.80 11.70 8.80
CA PHE A 28 1.47 12.80 8.11
C PHE A 28 0.53 13.79 7.43
N VAL A 29 -0.73 13.41 7.19
CA VAL A 29 -1.70 14.28 6.49
C VAL A 29 -2.49 15.19 7.43
N PRO A 30 -2.94 16.38 6.96
CA PRO A 30 -3.76 17.28 7.77
C PRO A 30 -5.13 16.67 8.11
N TYR A 31 -5.75 17.16 9.19
CA TYR A 31 -7.02 16.67 9.74
C TYR A 31 -8.12 16.44 8.69
N ARG A 32 -8.26 17.35 7.73
CA ARG A 32 -9.25 17.24 6.65
C ARG A 32 -9.05 16.02 5.76
N ALA A 33 -7.80 15.63 5.50
CA ALA A 33 -7.49 14.43 4.73
C ALA A 33 -7.67 13.16 5.58
N GLN A 34 -7.43 13.23 6.89
CA GLN A 34 -7.73 12.14 7.81
C GLN A 34 -9.24 11.83 7.82
N GLU A 35 -10.10 12.85 7.90
CA GLU A 35 -11.55 12.65 7.80
C GLU A 35 -11.95 11.99 6.49
N MET A 36 -11.33 12.38 5.37
CA MET A 36 -11.62 11.78 4.07
C MET A 36 -11.23 10.29 4.04
N LEU A 37 -10.07 9.95 4.61
CA LEU A 37 -9.61 8.57 4.70
C LEU A 37 -10.51 7.72 5.60
N ALA A 38 -10.95 8.26 6.75
CA ALA A 38 -11.87 7.59 7.66
C ALA A 38 -13.23 7.31 7.01
N ARG A 39 -13.72 8.19 6.13
CA ARG A 39 -14.95 7.95 5.35
C ARG A 39 -14.79 6.85 4.30
N LEU A 40 -13.58 6.64 3.79
CA LEU A 40 -13.27 5.58 2.82
C LEU A 40 -13.05 4.22 3.49
N GLU A 41 -12.67 4.19 4.78
CA GLU A 41 -12.33 2.98 5.52
C GLU A 41 -13.38 1.85 5.44
N PRO A 42 -14.69 2.10 5.61
CA PRO A 42 -15.72 1.05 5.52
C PRO A 42 -15.82 0.41 4.12
N PHE A 43 -15.47 1.16 3.08
CA PHE A 43 -15.52 0.71 1.68
C PHE A 43 -14.16 0.20 1.18
N GLY A 44 -13.09 0.40 1.96
CA GLY A 44 -11.71 0.16 1.57
C GLY A 44 -11.46 -1.25 1.03
N PHE A 45 -12.05 -2.26 1.68
CA PHE A 45 -11.95 -3.65 1.23
C PHE A 45 -12.53 -3.86 -0.18
N PHE A 46 -13.71 -3.32 -0.46
CA PHE A 46 -14.34 -3.43 -1.77
C PHE A 46 -13.58 -2.65 -2.85
N ILE A 47 -13.06 -1.47 -2.50
CA ILE A 47 -12.20 -0.66 -3.38
C ILE A 47 -10.98 -1.48 -3.80
N ILE A 48 -10.30 -2.11 -2.84
CA ILE A 48 -9.12 -2.94 -3.10
C ILE A 48 -9.44 -4.11 -4.03
N ILE A 49 -10.53 -4.84 -3.77
CA ILE A 49 -10.95 -5.96 -4.63
C ILE A 49 -11.21 -5.46 -6.06
N GLY A 50 -11.94 -4.35 -6.21
CA GLY A 50 -12.20 -3.75 -7.52
C GLY A 50 -10.92 -3.37 -8.25
N LEU A 51 -9.98 -2.70 -7.57
CA LEU A 51 -8.71 -2.28 -8.16
C LEU A 51 -7.79 -3.46 -8.50
N LEU A 52 -7.82 -4.55 -7.71
CA LEU A 52 -7.10 -5.79 -8.03
C LEU A 52 -7.70 -6.48 -9.25
N TYR A 53 -9.02 -6.60 -9.30
CA TYR A 53 -9.73 -7.22 -10.43
C TYR A 53 -9.46 -6.49 -11.75
N LEU A 54 -9.43 -5.14 -11.69
CA LEU A 54 -9.09 -4.29 -12.84
C LEU A 54 -7.59 -4.27 -13.17
N GLY A 55 -6.74 -4.84 -12.31
CA GLY A 55 -5.28 -4.82 -12.47
C GLY A 55 -4.63 -3.45 -12.24
N TRP A 56 -5.36 -2.48 -11.69
CA TRP A 56 -4.88 -1.11 -11.49
C TRP A 56 -3.86 -0.97 -10.36
N LEU A 57 -3.85 -1.92 -9.42
CA LEU A 57 -2.81 -1.97 -8.38
C LEU A 57 -1.47 -2.53 -8.87
N ASN A 58 -1.43 -3.23 -10.00
CA ASN A 58 -0.20 -3.86 -10.51
C ASN A 58 0.99 -2.89 -10.64
N PRO A 59 0.87 -1.70 -11.27
CA PRO A 59 1.99 -0.75 -11.36
C PRO A 59 2.41 -0.23 -9.98
N VAL A 60 1.46 -0.01 -9.08
CA VAL A 60 1.73 0.48 -7.71
C VAL A 60 2.48 -0.57 -6.90
N ILE A 61 2.03 -1.83 -6.94
CA ILE A 61 2.71 -2.96 -6.28
C ILE A 61 4.11 -3.14 -6.87
N ALA A 62 4.27 -3.02 -8.19
CA ALA A 62 5.57 -3.13 -8.85
C ALA A 62 6.54 -2.04 -8.40
N PHE A 63 6.07 -0.80 -8.26
CA PHE A 63 6.86 0.31 -7.74
C PHE A 63 7.37 0.03 -6.32
N PHE A 64 6.49 -0.32 -5.38
CA PHE A 64 6.89 -0.61 -4.00
C PHE A 64 7.78 -1.86 -3.91
N ARG A 65 7.52 -2.88 -4.72
CA ARG A 65 8.39 -4.07 -4.81
C ARG A 65 9.79 -3.69 -5.26
N TRP A 66 9.91 -2.88 -6.31
CA TRP A 66 11.21 -2.40 -6.79
C TRP A 66 11.93 -1.56 -5.73
N LEU A 67 11.22 -0.69 -5.02
CA LEU A 67 11.76 0.11 -3.93
C LEU A 67 12.33 -0.78 -2.81
N ILE A 68 11.54 -1.76 -2.34
CA ILE A 68 11.96 -2.69 -1.29
C ILE A 68 13.19 -3.48 -1.72
N LEU A 69 13.19 -4.04 -2.94
CA LEU A 69 14.32 -4.82 -3.44
C LEU A 69 15.58 -3.96 -3.61
N SER A 70 15.44 -2.71 -4.06
CA SER A 70 16.57 -1.79 -4.21
C SER A 70 17.18 -1.45 -2.85
N LEU A 71 16.36 -1.23 -1.82
CA LEU A 71 16.84 -0.98 -0.45
C LEU A 71 17.52 -2.21 0.13
N ILE A 72 16.96 -3.40 -0.07
CA ILE A 72 17.58 -4.65 0.38
C ILE A 72 18.93 -4.87 -0.29
N GLY A 73 19.02 -4.70 -1.62
CA GLY A 73 20.28 -4.85 -2.36
C GLY A 73 21.33 -3.80 -2.02
N LEU A 74 20.92 -2.62 -1.52
CA LEU A 74 21.83 -1.62 -0.99
C LEU A 74 22.37 -2.00 0.40
N LEU A 75 21.53 -2.58 1.25
CA LEU A 75 21.86 -2.95 2.64
C LEU A 75 22.61 -4.27 2.75
N LEU A 76 22.36 -5.20 1.83
CA LEU A 76 22.99 -6.52 1.75
C LEU A 76 23.74 -6.62 0.41
N PRO A 77 25.02 -6.21 0.36
CA PRO A 77 25.86 -6.39 -0.82
C PRO A 77 26.10 -7.87 -1.15
#